data_AF-A0A927ZPZ9-F1
#
_entry.id   AF-A0A927ZPZ9-F1
#
_cell.length_a   1.000
_cell.length_b   1.000
_cell.length_c   1.000
_cell.angle_alpha   90.00
_cell.angle_beta   90.00
_cell.angle_gamma   90.00
#
_symmetry.space_group_name_H-M   'P 1'
#
loop_
_entity.id
_entity.type
_entity.pdbx_description
1 polymer ?
#
loop_
_entity_poly.entity_id
_entity_poly.type
_entity_poly.pdbx_seq_one_letter_code
_entity_poly.pdbx_strand_id
1 'polypeptide(L)'
;MNQEYLKELEQPIREKLMREDLGEEKCKIIDKFNLHPNENLYWERVEPKYPNQEYFSHKLAMKSTSIGIIFHINRLCYAKTKYFEQNWDKFVPCIYSYINNFVETEIYNMEYIKHKSTGIILDLRELAKIHWIDDFRAICTYLEKKTIEMQS
;
A
#
# COMPACT_ATOMS: atom_id res chain seq x y z
N MET A 1 -7.58 -18.10 11.67
CA MET A 1 -7.17 -18.29 13.07
C MET A 1 -8.19 -17.68 14.03
N ASN A 2 -8.38 -18.21 15.24
CA ASN A 2 -9.24 -17.60 16.26
C ASN A 2 -8.54 -16.35 16.86
N GLN A 3 -9.22 -15.20 16.87
CA GLN A 3 -8.66 -13.95 17.38
C GLN A 3 -8.48 -13.95 18.90
N GLU A 4 -9.33 -14.65 19.64
CA GLU A 4 -9.21 -14.75 21.10
C GLU A 4 -7.94 -15.53 21.47
N TYR A 5 -7.71 -16.65 20.79
CA TYR A 5 -6.49 -17.44 20.94
C TYR A 5 -5.23 -16.61 20.67
N LEU A 6 -5.20 -15.81 19.59
CA LEU A 6 -4.04 -14.97 19.28
C LEU A 6 -3.72 -13.97 20.40
N LYS A 7 -4.72 -13.44 21.10
CA LYS A 7 -4.51 -12.46 22.17
C LYS A 7 -3.86 -13.06 23.43
N GLU A 8 -4.06 -14.34 23.66
CA GLU A 8 -3.50 -15.06 24.82
C GLU A 8 -2.03 -15.46 24.62
N LEU A 9 -1.53 -15.38 23.38
CA LEU A 9 -0.16 -15.75 23.06
C LEU A 9 0.84 -14.63 23.39
N GLU A 10 2.04 -15.05 23.81
CA GLU A 10 3.20 -14.18 23.91
C GLU A 10 3.52 -13.54 22.56
N GLN A 11 3.99 -12.28 22.60
CA GLN A 11 4.22 -11.46 21.41
C GLN A 11 5.04 -12.16 20.31
N PRO A 12 6.18 -12.84 20.59
CA PRO A 12 6.97 -13.47 19.52
C PRO A 12 6.21 -14.60 18.79
N ILE A 13 5.42 -15.38 19.52
CA ILE A 13 4.64 -16.49 18.95
C ILE A 13 3.46 -15.91 18.17
N ARG A 14 2.75 -14.93 18.75
CA ARG A 14 1.65 -14.21 18.11
C ARG A 14 2.08 -13.59 16.79
N GLU A 15 3.21 -12.89 16.77
CA GLU A 15 3.74 -12.26 15.56
C GLU A 15 4.08 -13.28 14.49
N LYS A 16 4.74 -14.38 14.86
CA LYS A 16 5.06 -15.45 13.91
C LYS A 16 3.80 -15.98 13.21
N LEU A 17 2.77 -16.33 13.97
CA LEU A 17 1.51 -16.85 13.44
C LEU A 17 0.78 -15.81 12.57
N MET A 18 0.77 -14.54 12.99
CA MET A 18 0.18 -13.46 12.21
C MET A 18 0.93 -13.24 10.90
N ARG A 19 2.25 -13.36 10.88
CA ARG A 19 3.05 -13.26 9.64
C ARG A 19 2.78 -14.44 8.70
N GLU A 20 2.64 -15.65 9.24
CA GLU A 20 2.23 -16.83 8.46
C GLU A 20 0.87 -16.63 7.79
N ASP A 21 -0.11 -16.06 8.50
CA ASP A 21 -1.44 -15.71 7.96
C ASP A 21 -1.39 -14.67 6.81
N LEU A 22 -0.38 -13.79 6.80
CA LEU A 22 -0.22 -12.74 5.78
C LEU A 22 0.51 -13.22 4.52
N GLY A 23 1.39 -14.20 4.65
CA GLY A 23 2.26 -14.64 3.57
C GLY A 23 3.40 -13.66 3.25
N GLU A 24 4.31 -14.09 2.37
CA GLU A 24 5.60 -13.42 2.13
C GLU A 24 5.46 -11.97 1.65
N GLU A 25 4.63 -11.72 0.63
CA GLU A 25 4.55 -10.40 0.00
C GLU A 25 4.03 -9.32 0.95
N LYS A 26 3.05 -9.66 1.80
CA LYS A 26 2.55 -8.73 2.82
C LYS A 26 3.55 -8.57 3.96
N CYS A 27 4.29 -9.62 4.32
CA CYS A 27 5.38 -9.51 5.30
C CYS A 27 6.47 -8.53 4.85
N LYS A 28 6.84 -8.48 3.57
CA LYS A 28 7.76 -7.46 3.04
C LYS A 28 7.26 -6.02 3.30
N ILE A 29 5.94 -5.79 3.26
CA ILE A 29 5.34 -4.49 3.61
C ILE A 29 5.46 -4.23 5.11
N ILE A 30 5.12 -5.22 5.95
CA ILE A 30 5.28 -5.12 7.41
C ILE A 30 6.72 -4.73 7.77
N ASP A 31 7.70 -5.36 7.12
CA ASP A 31 9.12 -5.11 7.36
C ASP A 31 9.56 -3.73 6.85
N LYS A 32 9.14 -3.32 5.65
CA LYS A 32 9.43 -1.97 5.11
C LYS A 32 9.00 -0.86 6.06
N PHE A 33 7.85 -1.01 6.69
CA PHE A 33 7.29 0.00 7.59
C PHE A 33 7.64 -0.24 9.06
N ASN A 34 8.45 -1.26 9.37
CA ASN A 34 8.83 -1.68 10.72
C ASN A 34 7.62 -1.81 11.66
N LEU A 35 6.62 -2.57 11.20
CA LEU A 35 5.37 -2.77 11.94
C LEU A 35 5.43 -4.04 12.79
N HIS A 36 4.87 -3.96 13.99
CA HIS A 36 4.81 -5.02 14.98
C HIS A 36 3.37 -5.19 15.48
N PRO A 37 2.93 -6.42 15.81
CA PRO A 37 1.57 -6.62 16.27
C PRO A 37 1.41 -6.33 17.76
N ASN A 38 0.46 -5.46 18.11
CA ASN A 38 0.10 -5.16 19.49
C ASN A 38 -0.93 -6.17 20.06
N GLU A 39 -1.27 -5.99 21.33
CA GLU A 39 -2.20 -6.86 22.07
C GLU A 39 -3.63 -6.85 21.49
N ASN A 40 -4.00 -5.76 20.81
CA ASN A 40 -5.30 -5.64 20.14
C ASN A 40 -5.32 -6.22 18.73
N LEU A 41 -4.23 -6.90 18.32
CA LEU A 41 -4.02 -7.44 16.97
C LEU A 41 -3.99 -6.34 15.90
N TYR A 42 -3.46 -5.17 16.23
CA TYR A 42 -3.12 -4.12 15.27
C TYR A 42 -1.64 -4.14 14.95
N TRP A 43 -1.31 -3.85 13.70
CA TRP A 43 0.04 -3.58 13.27
C TRP A 43 0.37 -2.13 13.58
N GLU A 44 1.35 -1.91 14.44
CA GLU A 44 1.80 -0.59 14.88
C GLU A 44 3.29 -0.40 14.66
N ARG A 45 3.70 0.85 14.48
CA ARG A 45 5.10 1.23 14.47
C ARG A 45 5.50 1.61 15.89
N VAL A 46 6.52 0.93 16.41
CA VAL A 46 7.09 1.19 17.73
C VAL A 46 8.40 1.95 17.55
N GLU A 47 8.47 3.17 18.10
CA GLU A 47 9.69 3.96 18.12
C GLU A 47 10.00 4.43 19.54
N PRO A 48 11.25 4.29 20.04
CA PRO A 48 11.58 4.64 21.42
C PRO A 48 11.28 6.09 21.84
N LYS A 49 11.16 7.01 20.87
CA LYS A 49 11.04 8.46 21.11
C LYS A 49 9.66 9.02 20.78
N TYR A 50 8.74 8.22 20.23
CA TYR A 50 7.44 8.69 19.77
C TYR A 50 6.34 7.75 20.25
N PRO A 51 5.09 8.25 20.38
CA PRO A 51 3.95 7.38 20.66
C PRO A 51 3.85 6.28 19.59
N ASN A 52 3.49 5.07 20.02
CA ASN A 52 3.20 3.99 19.10
C ASN A 52 2.08 4.42 18.14
N GLN A 53 2.31 4.21 16.85
CA GLN A 53 1.35 4.56 15.82
C GLN A 53 0.72 3.30 15.25
N GLU A 54 -0.56 3.08 15.53
CA GLU A 54 -1.35 2.03 14.89
C GLU A 54 -1.61 2.38 13.42
N TYR A 55 -1.42 1.40 12.53
CA TYR A 55 -1.70 1.55 11.10
C TYR A 55 -2.99 0.85 10.70
N PHE A 56 -3.13 -0.44 11.03
CA PHE A 56 -4.32 -1.22 10.68
C PHE A 56 -4.44 -2.50 11.51
N SER A 57 -5.67 -2.99 11.64
CA SER A 57 -5.92 -4.30 12.25
C SER A 57 -5.37 -5.43 11.38
N HIS A 58 -4.95 -6.51 12.02
CA HIS A 58 -4.54 -7.74 11.33
C HIS A 58 -5.68 -8.32 10.47
N LYS A 59 -6.94 -8.16 10.91
CA LYS A 59 -8.12 -8.52 10.12
C LYS A 59 -8.20 -7.76 8.79
N LEU A 60 -7.83 -6.47 8.77
CA LEU A 60 -7.75 -5.70 7.53
C LEU A 60 -6.61 -6.21 6.66
N ALA A 61 -5.43 -6.45 7.24
CA ALA A 61 -4.26 -6.95 6.51
C ALA A 61 -4.54 -8.30 5.81
N MET A 62 -5.25 -9.22 6.46
CA MET A 62 -5.65 -10.49 5.84
C MET A 62 -6.57 -10.28 4.62
N LYS A 63 -7.54 -9.37 4.72
CA LYS A 63 -8.56 -9.14 3.68
C LYS A 63 -8.07 -8.26 2.51
N SER A 64 -7.12 -7.37 2.76
CA SER A 64 -6.60 -6.44 1.76
C SER A 64 -5.61 -7.12 0.83
N THR A 65 -5.48 -6.60 -0.40
CA THR A 65 -4.34 -6.89 -1.27
C THR A 65 -3.08 -6.19 -0.77
N SER A 66 -1.91 -6.54 -1.28
CA SER A 66 -0.65 -5.82 -0.99
C SER A 66 -0.74 -4.34 -1.38
N ILE A 67 -1.36 -4.03 -2.54
CA ILE A 67 -1.66 -2.65 -2.97
C ILE A 67 -2.57 -1.96 -1.96
N GLY A 68 -3.64 -2.63 -1.52
CA GLY A 68 -4.57 -2.10 -0.54
C GLY A 68 -3.92 -1.76 0.80
N ILE A 69 -2.97 -2.58 1.28
CA ILE A 69 -2.22 -2.29 2.50
C ILE A 69 -1.34 -1.04 2.30
N ILE A 70 -0.58 -0.96 1.21
CA ILE A 70 0.29 0.20 0.92
C ILE A 70 -0.54 1.48 0.82
N PHE A 71 -1.70 1.41 0.16
CA PHE A 71 -2.58 2.55 -0.01
C PHE A 71 -3.20 2.99 1.32
N HIS A 72 -3.57 2.04 2.17
CA HIS A 72 -4.04 2.33 3.53
C HIS A 72 -2.95 3.05 4.34
N ILE A 73 -1.71 2.55 4.30
CA ILE A 73 -0.55 3.18 4.95
C ILE A 73 -0.34 4.61 4.44
N ASN A 74 -0.48 4.82 3.13
CA ASN A 74 -0.35 6.13 2.48
C ASN A 74 -1.62 6.98 2.53
N ARG A 75 -2.66 6.54 3.26
CA ARG A 75 -3.94 7.26 3.45
C ARG A 75 -4.72 7.53 2.15
N LEU A 76 -4.59 6.67 1.15
CA LEU A 76 -5.43 6.72 -0.05
C LEU A 76 -6.83 6.20 0.28
N CYS A 77 -7.86 6.90 -0.21
CA CYS A 77 -9.24 6.50 0.01
C CYS A 77 -9.61 5.23 -0.79
N TYR A 78 -10.68 4.57 -0.36
CA TYR A 78 -11.18 3.32 -0.96
C TYR A 78 -11.40 3.41 -2.48
N ALA A 79 -11.90 4.53 -2.99
CA ALA A 79 -12.13 4.72 -4.42
C ALA A 79 -10.83 4.64 -5.24
N LYS A 80 -9.73 5.21 -4.72
CA LYS A 80 -8.41 5.13 -5.36
C LYS A 80 -7.91 3.69 -5.32
N THR A 81 -7.97 3.05 -4.16
CA THR A 81 -7.58 1.64 -4.01
C THR A 81 -8.29 0.74 -5.01
N LYS A 82 -9.62 0.87 -5.14
CA LYS A 82 -10.38 0.03 -6.07
C LYS A 82 -10.04 0.28 -7.52
N TYR A 83 -9.84 1.54 -7.92
CA TYR A 83 -9.43 1.86 -9.28
C TYR A 83 -8.10 1.20 -9.64
N PHE A 84 -7.08 1.36 -8.79
CA PHE A 84 -5.76 0.79 -9.05
C PHE A 84 -5.73 -0.74 -8.95
N GLU A 85 -6.47 -1.36 -8.02
CA GLU A 85 -6.61 -2.82 -7.96
C GLU A 85 -7.23 -3.40 -9.25
N GLN A 86 -8.20 -2.71 -9.84
CA GLN A 86 -8.90 -3.18 -11.05
C GLN A 86 -8.14 -2.92 -12.36
N ASN A 87 -7.18 -2.00 -12.36
CA ASN A 87 -6.46 -1.54 -13.55
C ASN A 87 -4.95 -1.72 -13.43
N TRP A 88 -4.48 -2.54 -12.48
CA TRP A 88 -3.06 -2.64 -12.14
C TRP A 88 -2.20 -3.11 -13.32
N ASP A 89 -2.78 -3.84 -14.27
CA ASP A 89 -2.16 -4.24 -15.53
C ASP A 89 -1.62 -3.04 -16.35
N LYS A 90 -2.19 -1.85 -16.16
CA LYS A 90 -1.76 -0.59 -16.83
C LYS A 90 -0.66 0.14 -16.08
N PHE A 91 -0.25 -0.32 -14.90
CA PHE A 91 0.66 0.38 -14.02
C PHE A 91 1.85 -0.49 -13.58
N VAL A 92 2.94 0.16 -13.19
CA VAL A 92 4.06 -0.48 -12.49
C VAL A 92 4.45 0.32 -11.25
N PRO A 93 4.84 -0.36 -10.16
CA PRO A 93 5.33 0.31 -8.97
C PRO A 93 6.72 0.87 -9.21
N CYS A 94 6.99 2.06 -8.67
CA CYS A 94 8.27 2.75 -8.82
C CYS A 94 8.76 3.36 -7.50
N ILE A 95 10.07 3.58 -7.44
CA ILE A 95 10.77 4.43 -6.47
C ILE A 95 11.55 5.52 -7.21
N TYR A 96 11.87 6.60 -6.51
CA TYR A 96 12.75 7.64 -7.04
C TYR A 96 14.21 7.38 -6.65
N SER A 97 15.11 7.54 -7.61
CA SER A 97 16.56 7.52 -7.45
C SER A 97 17.17 8.78 -8.07
N TYR A 98 18.11 9.42 -7.38
CA TYR A 98 18.81 10.59 -7.91
C TYR A 98 19.61 10.29 -9.20
N ILE A 99 20.03 9.03 -9.40
CA ILE A 99 20.86 8.62 -10.54
C ILE A 99 19.98 8.21 -11.72
N ASN A 100 18.99 7.35 -11.46
CA ASN A 100 18.21 6.69 -12.50
C ASN A 100 16.77 7.22 -12.61
N ASN A 101 16.46 8.33 -11.93
CA ASN A 101 15.12 8.90 -11.81
C ASN A 101 14.11 7.85 -11.28
N PHE A 102 12.94 7.69 -11.92
CA PHE A 102 11.94 6.70 -11.50
C PHE A 102 12.29 5.30 -12.00
N VAL A 103 12.56 4.39 -11.05
CA VAL A 103 12.93 3.01 -11.32
C VAL A 103 11.81 2.07 -10.88
N GLU A 104 11.51 1.07 -11.70
CA GLU A 104 10.55 0.02 -11.36
C GLU A 104 11.02 -0.80 -10.16
N THR A 105 10.09 -1.21 -9.32
CA THR A 105 10.41 -1.97 -8.10
C THR A 105 9.38 -3.08 -7.86
N GLU A 106 9.42 -3.72 -6.71
CA GLU A 106 8.35 -4.63 -6.27
C GLU A 106 7.24 -3.83 -5.59
N ILE A 107 6.02 -4.39 -5.54
CA ILE A 107 4.84 -3.71 -4.98
C ILE A 107 5.13 -3.24 -3.56
N TYR A 108 5.70 -4.10 -2.70
CA TYR A 108 5.99 -3.76 -1.31
C TYR A 108 6.81 -2.48 -1.15
N ASN A 109 7.69 -2.16 -2.11
CA ASN A 109 8.61 -1.03 -2.04
C ASN A 109 8.11 0.21 -2.79
N MET A 110 6.90 0.20 -3.33
CA MET A 110 6.35 1.30 -4.09
C MET A 110 6.23 2.62 -3.30
N GLU A 111 6.61 3.72 -3.93
CA GLU A 111 6.35 5.11 -3.49
C GLU A 111 5.67 5.94 -4.59
N TYR A 112 5.80 5.48 -5.83
CA TYR A 112 5.24 6.09 -7.04
C TYR A 112 4.61 5.02 -7.91
N ILE A 113 3.65 5.41 -8.75
CA ILE A 113 3.03 4.53 -9.73
C ILE A 113 3.31 5.12 -11.12
N LYS A 114 3.94 4.35 -12.00
CA LYS A 114 4.10 4.73 -13.41
C LYS A 114 3.00 4.11 -14.24
N HIS A 115 2.27 4.93 -14.99
CA HIS A 115 1.36 4.45 -16.01
C HIS A 115 2.15 3.97 -17.24
N LYS A 116 2.00 2.69 -17.60
CA LYS A 116 2.87 2.00 -18.56
C LYS A 116 2.88 2.66 -19.94
N SER A 117 1.71 3.02 -20.46
CA SER A 117 1.58 3.56 -21.82
C SER A 117 2.08 4.99 -21.93
N THR A 118 1.75 5.84 -20.95
CA THR A 118 2.02 7.28 -21.03
C THR A 118 3.32 7.71 -20.36
N GLY A 119 3.91 6.84 -19.53
CA GLY A 119 5.07 7.18 -18.70
C GLY A 119 4.77 8.16 -17.56
N ILE A 120 3.51 8.56 -17.37
CA ILE A 120 3.10 9.49 -16.31
C ILE A 120 3.36 8.85 -14.95
N ILE A 121 3.96 9.62 -14.05
CA ILE A 121 4.29 9.23 -12.69
C ILE A 121 3.28 9.84 -11.71
N LEU A 122 2.71 9.00 -10.85
CA LEU A 122 1.79 9.39 -9.78
C LEU A 122 2.47 9.15 -8.43
N ASP A 123 2.72 10.20 -7.68
CA ASP A 123 3.22 10.11 -6.30
C ASP A 123 2.07 9.71 -5.36
N LEU A 124 2.26 8.69 -4.52
CA LEU A 124 1.23 8.24 -3.57
C LEU A 124 0.81 9.36 -2.61
N ARG A 125 1.73 10.27 -2.24
CA ARG A 125 1.46 11.41 -1.36
C ARG A 125 0.63 12.48 -2.06
N GLU A 126 0.88 12.73 -3.35
CA GLU A 126 0.04 13.64 -4.14
C GLU A 126 -1.35 13.04 -4.35
N LEU A 127 -1.44 11.74 -4.63
CA LEU A 127 -2.72 11.04 -4.71
C LEU A 127 -3.51 11.14 -3.40
N ALA A 128 -2.87 11.06 -2.25
CA ALA A 128 -3.51 11.19 -0.93
C ALA A 128 -4.13 12.58 -0.68
N LYS A 129 -3.61 13.64 -1.30
CA LYS A 129 -4.15 15.01 -1.19
C LYS A 129 -5.45 15.22 -1.99
N ILE A 130 -5.80 14.29 -2.88
CA ILE A 130 -7.01 14.41 -3.70
C ILE A 130 -8.20 13.92 -2.88
N HIS A 131 -8.97 14.85 -2.33
CA HIS A 131 -10.12 14.53 -1.49
C HIS A 131 -11.43 14.40 -2.29
N TRP A 132 -11.54 15.11 -3.43
CA TRP A 132 -12.73 15.07 -4.27
C TRP A 132 -12.67 13.94 -5.29
N ILE A 133 -13.78 13.21 -5.42
CA ILE A 133 -13.88 12.08 -6.35
C ILE A 133 -13.78 12.54 -7.81
N ASP A 134 -14.30 13.73 -8.13
CA ASP A 134 -14.29 14.24 -9.50
C ASP A 134 -12.89 14.67 -9.94
N ASP A 135 -12.07 15.22 -9.04
CA ASP A 135 -10.65 15.48 -9.30
C ASP A 135 -9.90 14.18 -9.60
N PHE A 136 -10.18 13.12 -8.83
CA PHE A 136 -9.57 11.81 -9.09
C PHE A 136 -10.03 11.24 -10.44
N ARG A 137 -11.32 11.34 -10.77
CA ARG A 137 -11.86 10.91 -12.08
C ARG A 137 -11.22 11.69 -13.23
N ALA A 138 -11.00 12.99 -13.07
CA ALA A 138 -10.34 13.81 -14.09
C ALA A 138 -8.94 13.30 -14.42
N ILE A 139 -8.17 12.85 -13.41
CA ILE A 139 -6.86 12.22 -13.61
C ILE A 139 -7.01 10.91 -14.38
N CYS A 140 -7.95 10.03 -14.00
CA CYS A 140 -8.18 8.77 -14.70
C CYS A 140 -8.53 9.01 -16.17
N THR A 141 -9.46 9.92 -16.45
CA THR A 141 -9.85 10.31 -17.81
C THR A 141 -8.67 10.90 -18.58
N TYR A 142 -7.82 11.69 -17.92
CA TYR A 142 -6.62 12.24 -18.55
C TYR A 142 -5.64 11.13 -18.98
N LEU A 143 -5.39 10.14 -18.13
CA LEU A 143 -4.53 8.99 -18.44
C LEU A 143 -5.07 8.17 -19.61
N GLU A 144 -6.39 7.94 -19.64
CA GLU A 144 -7.08 7.21 -20.71
C GLU A 144 -6.98 7.95 -22.06
N LYS A 145 -7.26 9.26 -22.07
CA LYS A 145 -7.12 10.10 -23.27
C LYS A 145 -5.68 10.09 -23.80
N LYS A 146 -4.70 10.27 -22.92
CA LYS A 146 -3.28 10.24 -23.30
C LYS A 146 -2.85 8.90 -23.89
N THR A 147 -3.43 7.79 -23.42
CA THR A 147 -3.16 6.47 -24.00
C THR A 147 -3.64 6.38 -25.44
N ILE A 148 -4.85 6.89 -25.71
CA ILE A 148 -5.44 6.88 -27.06
C ILE A 148 -4.59 7.75 -28.00
N GLU A 149 -4.17 8.94 -27.56
CA GLU A 149 -3.32 9.85 -28.34
C GLU A 149 -1.98 9.23 -28.73
N MET A 150 -1.39 8.40 -27.88
CA MET A 150 -0.09 7.75 -28.16
C MET A 150 -0.19 6.48 -29.00
N GLN A 151 -1.40 5.95 -29.19
CA GLN A 151 -1.69 4.79 -30.03
C GLN A 151 -2.19 5.18 -31.43
N SER A 152 -2.44 6.48 -31.65
CA SER A 152 -2.88 7.07 -32.92
C SER A 152 -1.68 7.60 -33.72
#